data_AF-R7TX81-F1
#
_entry.id   AF-R7TX81-F1
#
_cell.length_a   1.000
_cell.length_b   1.000
_cell.length_c   1.000
_cell.angle_alpha   90.00
_cell.angle_beta   90.00
_cell.angle_gamma   90.00
#
_symmetry.space_group_name_H-M   'P 1'
#
loop_
_entity.id
_entity.type
_entity.pdbx_description
1 polymer ?
#
loop_
_entity_poly.entity_id
_entity_poly.type
_entity_poly.pdbx_seq_one_letter_code
_entity_poly.pdbx_strand_id
1 'polypeptide(L)' 'MEILRHSMPYGDAKKSGLFFIAYGRTPKHFNLMLKAMIKADAHGHYDHLMNFSTAETGCAFFAPSIEFLKENH' A
#
# COMPACT_ATOMS: atom_id res chain seq x y z
N MET A 1 5.04 -5.64 13.71
CA MET A 1 5.09 -5.55 12.24
C MET A 1 4.48 -4.23 11.87
N GLU A 2 5.29 -3.23 11.55
CA GLU A 2 4.80 -1.85 11.46
C GLU A 2 5.12 -1.25 10.09
N ILE A 3 4.14 -0.52 9.56
CA ILE A 3 4.25 0.31 8.37
C ILE A 3 3.68 1.69 8.72
N LEU A 4 4.26 2.74 8.17
CA LEU A 4 3.70 4.09 8.27
C LEU A 4 2.79 4.29 7.06
N ARG A 5 1.49 4.44 7.30
CA ARG A 5 0.51 4.72 6.24
C ARG A 5 0.37 6.22 6.04
N HIS A 6 0.40 6.65 4.79
CA HIS A 6 0.13 8.01 4.38
C HIS A 6 -0.95 8.00 3.29
N SER A 7 -2.04 7.28 3.56
CA SER A 7 -3.14 7.14 2.61
C SER A 7 -3.96 8.43 2.58
N MET A 8 -4.37 8.84 1.37
CA MET A 8 -5.18 10.05 1.17
C MET A 8 -6.41 9.72 0.33
N PRO A 9 -7.58 10.33 0.61
CA PRO A 9 -8.71 10.24 -0.32
C PRO A 9 -8.36 10.93 -1.63
N TYR A 10 -8.88 10.42 -2.73
CA TYR A 10 -8.83 11.09 -4.04
C TYR A 10 -10.17 10.97 -4.73
N GLY A 11 -10.45 11.88 -5.66
CA GLY A 11 -11.58 11.74 -6.55
C GLY A 11 -12.26 13.04 -6.96
N ASP A 12 -13.26 12.86 -7.81
CA ASP A 12 -14.21 13.85 -8.28
C ASP A 12 -15.64 13.25 -8.24
N ALA A 13 -16.58 13.91 -8.93
CA ALA A 13 -17.99 13.47 -8.98
C ALA A 13 -18.20 12.11 -9.69
N LYS A 14 -17.25 11.62 -10.48
CA LYS A 14 -17.36 10.39 -11.27
C LYS A 14 -16.57 9.24 -10.67
N LYS A 15 -15.40 9.52 -10.08
CA LYS A 15 -14.54 8.50 -9.47
C LYS A 15 -13.98 9.00 -8.17
N SER A 16 -14.08 8.18 -7.13
CA SER A 16 -13.44 8.42 -5.84
C SER A 16 -12.81 7.15 -5.31
N GLY A 17 -11.85 7.31 -4.42
CA GLY A 17 -11.16 6.17 -3.82
C GLY A 17 -10.09 6.60 -2.83
N LEU A 18 -9.22 5.65 -2.53
CA LEU A 18 -8.10 5.83 -1.62
C LEU A 18 -6.79 5.69 -2.38
N PHE A 19 -5.94 6.71 -2.28
CA PHE A 19 -4.56 6.63 -2.71
C PHE A 19 -3.75 6.03 -1.56
N PHE A 20 -3.58 4.71 -1.59
CA PHE A 20 -2.90 3.99 -0.53
C PHE A 20 -1.38 4.12 -0.68
N ILE A 21 -0.73 4.80 0.27
CA ILE A 21 0.72 4.88 0.38
C ILE A 21 1.15 4.29 1.72
N ALA A 22 2.17 3.43 1.69
CA ALA A 22 2.79 2.89 2.89
C ALA A 22 4.32 2.95 2.79
N TYR A 23 4.96 3.39 3.87
CA TYR A 23 6.39 3.39 4.05
C TYR A 23 6.78 2.33 5.07
N GLY A 24 7.92 1.68 4.85
CA GLY A 24 8.46 0.73 5.80
C GLY A 24 9.93 0.45 5.53
N ARG A 25 10.66 0.07 6.59
CA ARG A 25 12.07 -0.32 6.49
C ARG A 25 12.28 -1.54 5.59
N THR A 26 11.26 -2.39 5.43
CA THR A 26 11.31 -3.59 4.59
C THR A 26 9.98 -3.81 3.88
N PRO A 27 9.99 -4.23 2.60
CA PRO A 27 8.76 -4.56 1.87
C PRO A 27 8.07 -5.81 2.42
N LYS A 28 8.77 -6.63 3.22
CA LYS A 28 8.22 -7.88 3.79
C LYS A 28 6.95 -7.64 4.61
N HIS A 29 6.91 -6.56 5.39
CA HIS A 29 5.75 -6.22 6.20
C HIS A 29 4.54 -5.88 5.32
N PHE A 30 4.73 -5.01 4.31
CA PHE A 30 3.66 -4.68 3.37
C PHE A 30 3.14 -5.90 2.62
N ASN A 31 4.02 -6.77 2.12
CA ASN A 31 3.63 -7.97 1.39
C ASN A 31 2.82 -8.96 2.25
N LEU A 32 3.16 -9.09 3.53
CA LEU A 32 2.41 -9.93 4.47
C LEU A 32 1.01 -9.36 4.72
N MET A 33 0.89 -8.03 4.93
CA MET A 33 -0.41 -7.37 5.11
C MET A 33 -1.26 -7.49 3.85
N LEU A 34 -0.70 -7.19 2.68
CA LEU A 34 -1.39 -7.30 1.40
C LEU A 34 -1.87 -8.72 1.13
N LYS A 35 -1.05 -9.73 1.44
CA LYS A 35 -1.44 -11.14 1.31
C LYS A 35 -2.64 -11.48 2.19
N ALA A 36 -2.66 -11.01 3.44
CA ALA A 36 -3.78 -11.24 4.36
C ALA A 36 -5.06 -10.48 3.96
N MET A 37 -4.93 -9.34 3.26
CA MET A 37 -6.08 -8.59 2.78
C MET A 37 -6.76 -9.26 1.58
N ILE A 38 -5.98 -9.82 0.66
CA ILE A 38 -6.49 -10.37 -0.61
C ILE A 38 -6.81 -11.87 -0.51
N LYS A 39 -6.02 -12.64 0.24
CA LYS A 39 -6.20 -14.08 0.37
C LYS A 39 -6.93 -14.40 1.66
N ALA A 40 -8.03 -15.13 1.52
CA ALA A 40 -8.69 -15.74 2.66
C ALA A 40 -7.74 -16.66 3.43
N ASP A 41 -7.79 -16.58 4.76
CA ASP A 41 -7.08 -17.51 5.65
C ASP A 41 -7.74 -18.90 5.63
N ALA A 42 -7.22 -19.82 6.46
CA ALA A 42 -7.75 -21.19 6.56
C ALA A 42 -9.23 -21.25 7.03
N HIS A 43 -9.75 -20.16 7.59
CA HIS A 43 -11.12 -20.02 8.06
C HIS A 43 -12.00 -19.17 7.12
N GLY A 44 -11.46 -18.74 5.97
CA GLY A 44 -12.17 -17.94 5.00
C GLY A 44 -12.11 -16.43 5.26
N HIS A 45 -11.38 -15.95 6.27
CA HIS A 45 -11.30 -14.53 6.59
C HIS A 45 -10.31 -13.80 5.69
N TYR A 46 -10.75 -12.67 5.13
CA TYR A 46 -9.93 -11.72 4.38
C TYR A 46 -10.42 -10.30 4.69
N ASP A 47 -9.77 -9.28 4.13
CA ASP A 47 -10.21 -7.91 4.33
C ASP A 47 -11.46 -7.61 3.47
N HIS A 48 -12.62 -7.59 4.12
CA HIS A 48 -13.91 -7.31 3.48
C HIS A 48 -14.00 -5.92 2.84
N LEU A 49 -13.11 -4.98 3.16
CA LEU A 49 -13.02 -3.70 2.44
C LEU A 49 -12.76 -3.91 0.95
N MET A 50 -12.07 -4.99 0.58
CA MET A 50 -11.78 -5.35 -0.82
C MET A 50 -13.05 -5.71 -1.62
N ASN A 51 -14.18 -5.97 -0.96
CA ASN A 51 -15.47 -6.16 -1.67
C ASN A 51 -16.02 -4.84 -2.24
N PHE A 52 -15.54 -3.70 -1.73
CA PHE A 52 -16.03 -2.36 -2.08
C PHE A 52 -14.95 -1.48 -2.70
N SER A 53 -13.70 -1.94 -2.73
CA SER A 53 -12.56 -1.20 -3.24
C SER A 53 -11.72 -2.08 -4.16
N THR A 54 -11.46 -1.59 -5.37
CA THR A 54 -10.62 -2.25 -6.35
C THR A 54 -9.28 -1.53 -6.44
N ALA A 55 -8.18 -2.27 -6.31
CA ALA A 55 -6.84 -1.74 -6.55
C ALA A 55 -6.59 -1.59 -8.05
N GLU A 56 -6.70 -0.36 -8.55
CA GLU A 56 -6.52 -0.03 -9.98
C GLU A 56 -5.04 -0.01 -10.38
N THR A 57 -4.15 0.31 -9.44
CA THR A 57 -2.70 0.40 -9.66
C THR A 57 -1.94 -0.19 -8.48
N GLY A 58 -0.69 -0.58 -8.72
CA GLY A 58 0.22 -1.09 -7.69
C GLY A 58 1.66 -0.87 -8.11
N CYS A 59 2.39 -0.10 -7.30
CA CYS A 59 3.79 0.26 -7.57
C CYS A 59 4.63 0.10 -6.30
N ALA A 60 5.91 -0.23 -6.48
CA ALA A 60 6.89 -0.27 -5.41
C ALA A 60 8.05 0.68 -5.73
N PHE A 61 8.42 1.51 -4.78
CA PHE A 61 9.48 2.50 -4.92
C PHE A 61 10.47 2.41 -3.77
N PHE A 62 11.68 2.89 -4.01
CA PHE A 62 12.67 3.16 -2.97
C PHE A 62 12.86 4.67 -2.87
N ALA A 63 12.65 5.22 -1.68
CA ALA A 63 12.93 6.62 -1.35
C ALA A 63 14.28 6.68 -0.63
N PRO A 64 15.40 6.88 -1.34
CA PRO A 64 16.74 6.97 -0.74
C PRO A 64 16.89 8.19 0.18
N SER A 65 17.99 8.21 0.96
CA SER A 65 18.36 9.42 1.71
C SER A 65 18.77 10.54 0.76
N ILE A 66 18.72 11.78 1.27
CA ILE A 66 19.06 12.97 0.48
C ILE A 66 20.53 12.95 0.06
N GLU A 67 21.40 12.41 0.91
CA GLU A 67 22.84 12.25 0.64
C GLU A 67 23.06 11.31 -0.56
N PHE A 68 22.41 10.14 -0.55
CA PHE A 68 22.51 9.18 -1.63
C PHE A 68 22.03 9.76 -2.97
N LEU A 69 20.95 10.56 -2.95
CA LEU A 69 20.47 11.23 -4.16
C LEU A 69 21.51 12.22 -4.70
N LYS A 70 22.07 13.07 -3.84
CA LYS A 70 23.05 14.10 -4.24
C LYS A 70 24.36 13.52 -4.79
N GLU A 71 24.80 12.37 -4.30
CA GLU A 71 26.03 11.71 -4.76
C GLU A 71 25.87 11.02 -6.14
N ASN A 72 24.63 10.77 -6.58
CA ASN A 72 24.31 10.06 -7.82
C ASN A 72 23.54 10.95 -8.83
N HIS A 73 23.70 12.26 -8.72
CA HIS A 73 23.21 13.29 -9.66
C HIS A 73 24.39 14.03 -10.30
#